data_AF-A0A1W1XWY6-F1
#
_entry.id   AF-A0A1W1XWY6-F1
#
_cell.length_a   1.000
_cell.length_b   1.000
_cell.length_c   1.000
_cell.angle_alpha   90.00
_cell.angle_beta   90.00
_cell.angle_gamma   90.00
#
_symmetry.space_group_name_H-M   'P 1'
#
loop_
_entity.id
_entity.type
_entity.pdbx_description
1 polymer ?
#
loop_
_entity_poly.entity_id
_entity_poly.type
_entity_poly.pdbx_seq_one_letter_code
_entity_poly.pdbx_strand_id
1 'polypeptide(L)'
;MSLARLAWPALKVWLGLTSRDHFKALLIARLFPDAPVARLKQLGREHASHIASLCRPAALNQIKWHQDQGHHLIMVSASLDFYLEPLARQLGFKNLLCTEVASCNGVCTGQIRGENCRASAKVRRLEELLGPLHQYEIHAYGDSDGDAEMLAISDHPAFKPFRKAR
;
A
#
# COMPACT_ATOMS: atom_id res chain seq x y z
N MET A 1 -21.99 10.22 11.57
CA MET A 1 -21.50 11.06 10.45
C MET A 1 -21.83 10.36 9.14
N SER A 2 -22.53 11.01 8.22
CA SER A 2 -23.09 10.35 7.03
C SER A 2 -22.06 10.12 5.93
N LEU A 3 -21.94 8.86 5.48
CA LEU A 3 -21.18 8.43 4.30
C LEU A 3 -21.59 9.19 3.01
N ALA A 4 -22.78 9.80 2.99
CA ALA A 4 -23.30 10.56 1.85
C ALA A 4 -22.39 11.73 1.43
N ARG A 5 -21.59 12.30 2.35
CA ARG A 5 -20.65 13.39 2.03
C ARG A 5 -19.36 12.93 1.34
N LEU A 6 -19.10 11.62 1.28
CA LEU A 6 -17.98 11.02 0.54
C LEU A 6 -18.36 10.67 -0.91
N ALA A 7 -19.66 10.56 -1.21
CA ALA A 7 -20.17 10.27 -2.55
C ALA A 7 -19.73 11.35 -3.56
N TRP A 8 -19.77 12.62 -3.17
CA TRP A 8 -19.39 13.73 -4.06
C TRP A 8 -17.87 13.79 -4.37
N PRO A 9 -16.96 13.70 -3.39
CA PRO A 9 -15.53 13.54 -3.68
C PRO A 9 -15.21 12.25 -4.47
N ALA A 10 -15.88 11.13 -4.19
CA ALA A 10 -15.69 9.88 -4.93
C ALA A 10 -16.14 10.03 -6.40
N LEU A 11 -17.26 10.71 -6.63
CA LEU A 11 -17.75 11.06 -7.96
C LEU A 11 -16.78 11.97 -8.70
N LYS A 12 -16.17 12.96 -8.02
CA LYS A 12 -15.12 13.81 -8.62
C LYS A 12 -13.88 13.03 -9.05
N VAL A 13 -13.46 12.01 -8.28
CA VAL A 13 -12.35 11.12 -8.70
C VAL A 13 -12.75 10.32 -9.92
N TRP A 14 -13.96 9.76 -9.91
CA TRP A 14 -14.49 9.00 -11.04
C TRP A 14 -14.60 9.86 -12.30
N LEU A 15 -14.99 11.14 -12.17
CA LEU A 15 -15.04 12.15 -13.23
C LEU A 15 -13.66 12.73 -13.62
N GLY A 16 -12.56 12.32 -12.97
CA GLY A 16 -11.22 12.85 -13.25
C GLY A 16 -10.98 14.30 -12.77
N LEU A 17 -11.90 14.87 -12.01
CA LEU A 17 -11.85 16.26 -11.50
C LEU A 17 -10.99 16.41 -10.23
N THR A 18 -10.50 15.32 -9.66
CA THR A 18 -9.56 15.32 -8.54
C THR A 18 -8.66 14.09 -8.58
N SER A 19 -7.44 14.20 -8.07
CA SER A 19 -6.49 13.08 -8.07
C SER A 19 -6.87 12.04 -7.01
N ARG A 20 -6.48 10.78 -7.25
CA ARG A 20 -6.64 9.70 -6.26
C ARG A 20 -5.89 10.01 -4.96
N ASP A 21 -4.78 10.75 -5.04
CA ASP A 21 -4.01 11.19 -3.88
C ASP A 21 -4.79 12.21 -3.05
N HIS A 22 -5.39 13.21 -3.70
CA HIS A 22 -6.26 14.17 -3.02
C HIS A 22 -7.46 13.46 -2.36
N PHE A 23 -8.09 12.52 -3.06
CA PHE A 23 -9.19 11.75 -2.46
C PHE A 23 -8.74 10.89 -1.28
N LYS A 24 -7.55 10.27 -1.33
CA LYS A 24 -6.99 9.52 -0.21
C LYS A 24 -6.74 10.44 0.99
N ALA A 25 -6.16 11.62 0.77
CA ALA A 25 -5.97 12.62 1.82
C ALA A 25 -7.32 13.07 2.43
N LEU A 26 -8.35 13.30 1.61
CA LEU A 26 -9.70 13.66 2.08
C LEU A 26 -10.36 12.55 2.90
N LEU A 27 -10.18 11.28 2.54
CA LEU A 27 -10.67 10.16 3.33
C LEU A 27 -9.98 10.11 4.68
N ILE A 28 -8.65 10.25 4.70
CA ILE A 28 -7.87 10.21 5.93
C ILE A 28 -8.24 11.38 6.85
N ALA A 29 -8.37 12.58 6.30
CA ALA A 29 -8.78 13.79 7.01
C ALA A 29 -10.21 13.77 7.52
N ARG A 30 -11.06 12.83 7.07
CA ARG A 30 -12.44 12.70 7.54
C ARG A 30 -12.68 11.51 8.46
N LEU A 31 -11.93 10.43 8.27
CA LEU A 31 -12.16 9.17 8.98
C LEU A 31 -11.28 9.00 10.20
N PHE A 32 -10.11 9.64 10.23
CA PHE A 32 -9.11 9.42 11.27
C PHE A 32 -8.77 10.61 12.19
N PRO A 33 -9.29 11.85 12.06
CA PRO A 33 -9.09 12.84 13.12
C PRO A 33 -9.56 12.31 14.47
N ASP A 34 -8.78 12.58 15.51
CA ASP A 34 -9.05 12.23 16.91
C ASP A 34 -9.16 10.73 17.21
N ALA A 35 -8.89 9.87 16.22
CA ALA A 35 -8.89 8.42 16.41
C ALA A 35 -7.64 7.98 17.19
N PRO A 36 -7.78 7.21 18.28
CA PRO A 36 -6.64 6.65 18.98
C PRO A 36 -5.88 5.65 18.09
N VAL A 37 -4.56 5.84 17.95
CA VAL A 37 -3.69 4.96 17.15
C VAL A 37 -3.80 3.50 17.61
N ALA A 38 -3.90 3.26 18.91
CA ALA A 38 -4.05 1.92 19.48
C ALA A 38 -5.33 1.22 18.98
N ARG A 39 -6.44 1.96 18.85
CA ARG A 39 -7.70 1.44 18.34
C ARG A 39 -7.60 1.09 16.86
N LEU A 40 -6.98 1.95 16.05
CA LEU A 40 -6.78 1.68 14.62
C LEU A 40 -5.83 0.51 14.39
N LYS A 41 -4.78 0.35 15.20
CA LYS A 41 -3.90 -0.82 15.16
C LYS A 41 -4.63 -2.11 15.52
N GLN A 42 -5.58 -2.08 16.46
CA GLN A 42 -6.41 -3.24 16.78
C GLN A 42 -7.29 -3.64 15.59
N LEU A 43 -8.04 -2.69 15.04
CA LEU A 43 -8.88 -2.93 13.86
C LEU A 43 -8.05 -3.37 12.64
N GLY A 44 -6.85 -2.81 12.50
CA GLY A 44 -5.91 -3.16 11.45
C GLY A 44 -5.45 -4.61 11.50
N ARG A 45 -5.25 -5.18 12.70
CA ARG A 45 -4.92 -6.63 12.85
C ARG A 45 -6.07 -7.52 12.38
N GLU A 46 -7.30 -7.20 12.79
CA GLU A 46 -8.49 -7.94 12.36
C GLU A 46 -8.68 -7.86 10.84
N HIS A 47 -8.50 -6.67 10.29
CA HIS A 47 -8.57 -6.45 8.84
C HIS A 47 -7.46 -7.19 8.08
N ALA A 48 -6.23 -7.20 8.59
CA ALA A 48 -5.11 -7.91 7.97
C ALA A 48 -5.39 -9.41 7.82
N SER A 49 -5.92 -10.06 8.86
CA SER A 49 -6.33 -11.46 8.80
C SER A 49 -7.39 -11.71 7.72
N HIS A 50 -8.36 -10.80 7.58
CA HIS A 50 -9.35 -10.88 6.51
C HIS A 50 -8.73 -10.68 5.12
N ILE A 51 -7.81 -9.74 4.95
CA ILE A 51 -7.12 -9.58 3.67
C ILE A 51 -6.27 -10.82 3.33
N ALA A 52 -5.60 -11.41 4.32
CA ALA A 52 -4.81 -12.62 4.13
C ALA A 52 -5.66 -13.79 3.61
N SER A 53 -6.92 -13.93 4.05
CA SER A 53 -7.83 -14.98 3.54
C SER A 53 -8.34 -14.71 2.11
N LEU A 54 -8.26 -13.46 1.64
CA LEU A 54 -8.61 -13.06 0.27
C LEU A 54 -7.41 -13.11 -0.69
N CYS A 55 -6.20 -13.32 -0.18
CA CYS A 55 -5.00 -13.44 -1.01
C CYS A 55 -5.14 -14.62 -1.98
N ARG A 56 -4.84 -14.36 -3.26
CA ARG A 56 -4.94 -15.39 -4.29
C ARG A 56 -3.85 -16.44 -4.08
N PRO A 57 -4.16 -17.75 -4.19
CA PRO A 57 -3.16 -18.81 -4.02
C PRO A 57 -1.92 -18.63 -4.89
N ALA A 58 -2.08 -18.19 -6.15
CA ALA A 58 -0.96 -17.93 -7.05
C ALA A 58 -0.01 -16.82 -6.54
N ALA A 59 -0.54 -15.78 -5.90
CA ALA A 59 0.29 -14.73 -5.31
C ALA A 59 1.05 -15.24 -4.08
N LEU A 60 0.39 -16.06 -3.24
CA LEU A 60 1.03 -16.69 -2.08
C LEU A 60 2.15 -17.65 -2.52
N ASN A 61 1.93 -18.43 -3.57
CA ASN A 61 2.95 -19.29 -4.14
C ASN A 61 4.14 -18.49 -4.69
N GLN A 62 3.89 -17.35 -5.34
CA GLN A 62 4.98 -16.50 -5.84
C GLN A 62 5.80 -15.89 -4.71
N ILE A 63 5.16 -15.45 -3.63
CA ILE A 63 5.84 -14.98 -2.41
C ILE A 63 6.74 -16.09 -1.86
N LYS A 64 6.18 -17.30 -1.73
CA LYS A 64 6.94 -18.46 -1.25
C LYS A 64 8.12 -18.80 -2.16
N TRP A 65 7.92 -18.78 -3.47
CA TRP A 65 9.00 -19.02 -4.43
C TRP A 65 10.16 -18.04 -4.22
N HIS A 66 9.88 -16.74 -4.09
CA HIS A 66 10.91 -15.74 -3.80
C HIS A 66 11.62 -15.97 -2.45
N GLN A 67 10.88 -16.40 -1.43
CA GLN A 67 11.48 -16.78 -0.13
C GLN A 67 12.44 -17.97 -0.29
N ASP A 68 12.02 -18.99 -1.04
CA ASP A 68 12.80 -20.22 -1.28
C ASP A 68 14.05 -19.91 -2.13
N GLN A 69 14.02 -18.88 -2.99
CA GLN A 69 15.20 -18.36 -3.71
C GLN A 69 16.10 -17.47 -2.83
N GLY A 70 15.71 -17.14 -1.61
CA GLY A 70 16.46 -16.23 -0.74
C GLY A 70 16.35 -14.76 -1.10
N HIS A 71 15.36 -14.38 -1.93
CA HIS A 71 15.17 -12.98 -2.33
C HIS A 71 14.74 -12.11 -1.14
N HIS A 72 15.11 -10.83 -1.19
CA HIS A 72 14.68 -9.85 -0.20
C HIS A 72 13.29 -9.31 -0.52
N LEU A 73 12.32 -9.61 0.34
CA LEU A 73 10.92 -9.23 0.13
C LEU A 73 10.58 -7.85 0.72
N ILE A 74 10.10 -6.95 -0.15
CA ILE A 74 9.62 -5.60 0.21
C ILE A 74 8.17 -5.42 -0.27
N MET A 75 7.27 -5.04 0.63
CA MET A 75 5.88 -4.71 0.28
C MET A 75 5.77 -3.20 0.03
N VAL A 76 5.27 -2.79 -1.15
CA VAL A 76 5.18 -1.37 -1.53
C VAL A 76 3.75 -1.00 -1.95
N SER A 77 3.05 -0.15 -1.19
CA SER A 77 1.60 0.03 -1.36
C SER A 77 1.04 1.37 -0.88
N ALA A 78 0.11 1.97 -1.63
CA ALA A 78 -0.64 3.19 -1.24
C ALA A 78 -1.69 2.95 -0.12
N SER A 79 -1.75 1.72 0.37
CA SER A 79 -2.60 1.30 1.49
C SER A 79 -2.00 1.71 2.84
N LEU A 80 -2.79 1.65 3.90
CA LEU A 80 -2.40 2.20 5.20
C LEU A 80 -1.56 1.22 6.03
N ASP A 81 -0.61 1.79 6.77
CA ASP A 81 0.25 1.12 7.76
C ASP A 81 -0.54 0.22 8.73
N PHE A 82 -1.67 0.69 9.27
CA PHE A 82 -2.42 0.01 10.34
C PHE A 82 -2.73 -1.47 10.07
N TYR A 83 -3.06 -1.84 8.82
CA TYR A 83 -3.32 -3.23 8.44
C TYR A 83 -2.22 -3.83 7.57
N LEU A 84 -1.42 -3.02 6.88
CA LEU A 84 -0.31 -3.56 6.09
C LEU A 84 0.84 -4.02 6.96
N GLU A 85 1.14 -3.37 8.08
CA GLU A 85 2.18 -3.83 9.00
C GLU A 85 1.97 -5.29 9.45
N PRO A 86 0.81 -5.66 10.03
CA PRO A 86 0.58 -7.06 10.40
C PRO A 86 0.50 -8.00 9.20
N LEU A 87 -0.09 -7.58 8.07
CA LEU A 87 -0.17 -8.42 6.86
C LEU A 87 1.22 -8.71 6.27
N ALA A 88 2.07 -7.69 6.15
CA ALA A 88 3.45 -7.82 5.66
C ALA A 88 4.24 -8.80 6.52
N ARG A 89 4.14 -8.67 7.86
CA ARG A 89 4.78 -9.61 8.79
C ARG A 89 4.26 -11.03 8.62
N GLN A 90 2.94 -11.20 8.53
CA GLN A 90 2.31 -12.51 8.35
C GLN A 90 2.76 -13.21 7.06
N LEU A 91 2.96 -12.45 5.98
CA LEU A 91 3.39 -12.96 4.68
C LEU A 91 4.93 -13.07 4.54
N GLY A 92 5.69 -12.69 5.57
CA GLY A 92 7.15 -12.81 5.58
C GLY A 92 7.89 -11.72 4.80
N PHE A 93 7.29 -10.54 4.61
CA PHE A 93 7.98 -9.37 4.06
C PHE A 93 8.85 -8.72 5.14
N LYS A 94 10.13 -8.47 4.80
CA LYS A 94 11.10 -7.88 5.73
C LYS A 94 10.94 -6.36 5.85
N ASN A 95 10.52 -5.71 4.77
CA ASN A 95 10.27 -4.28 4.74
C ASN A 95 8.88 -3.95 4.18
N LEU A 96 8.31 -2.86 4.66
CA LEU A 96 7.04 -2.31 4.23
C LEU A 96 7.23 -0.82 3.92
N LEU A 97 6.86 -0.42 2.71
CA LEU A 97 6.80 0.96 2.25
C LEU A 97 5.33 1.27 1.96
N CYS A 98 4.69 2.09 2.80
CA CYS A 98 3.26 2.34 2.65
C CYS A 98 2.82 3.75 3.05
N THR A 99 1.54 4.05 2.87
CA THR A 99 0.98 5.36 3.26
C THR A 99 0.74 5.38 4.77
N GLU A 100 1.46 6.25 5.48
CA GLU A 100 1.38 6.35 6.93
C GLU A 100 0.45 7.48 7.36
N VAL A 101 -0.32 7.28 8.44
CA VAL A 101 -1.17 8.32 9.01
C VAL A 101 -0.38 9.06 10.11
N ALA A 102 -0.27 10.38 9.99
CA ALA A 102 0.40 11.21 10.98
C ALA A 102 -0.38 11.21 12.30
N SER A 103 0.37 11.13 13.40
CA SER A 103 -0.18 11.11 14.76
C SER A 103 0.64 11.99 15.70
N CYS A 104 -0.03 12.51 16.73
CA CYS A 104 0.56 13.27 17.83
C CYS A 104 0.01 12.70 19.14
N ASN A 105 0.88 12.41 20.12
CA ASN A 105 0.50 11.87 21.43
C ASN A 105 -0.45 10.66 21.38
N GLY A 106 -0.22 9.75 20.42
CA GLY A 106 -1.03 8.53 20.26
C GLY A 106 -2.38 8.73 19.59
N VAL A 107 -2.66 9.92 19.05
CA VAL A 107 -3.90 10.28 18.37
C VAL A 107 -3.62 10.67 16.92
N CYS A 108 -4.44 10.18 16.00
CA CYS A 108 -4.33 10.51 14.58
C CYS A 108 -4.73 11.97 14.31
N THR A 109 -3.90 12.65 13.51
CA THR A 109 -4.11 14.06 13.11
C THR A 109 -5.06 14.20 11.92
N GLY A 110 -5.43 13.08 11.27
CA GLY A 110 -6.14 13.10 9.98
C GLY A 110 -5.27 13.51 8.80
N GLN A 111 -3.95 13.55 8.94
CA GLN A 111 -3.01 13.85 7.85
C GLN A 111 -2.21 12.62 7.45
N ILE A 112 -1.71 12.61 6.23
CA ILE A 112 -0.69 11.64 5.79
C ILE A 112 0.65 12.09 6.36
N ARG A 113 1.45 11.17 6.90
CA ARG A 113 2.85 11.42 7.24
C ARG A 113 3.66 11.38 5.94
N GLY A 114 4.25 12.52 5.57
CA GLY A 114 4.95 12.67 4.29
C GLY A 114 3.95 12.66 3.13
N GLU A 115 4.04 11.66 2.26
CA GLU A 115 3.22 11.57 1.04
C GLU A 115 2.48 10.23 0.88
N ASN A 116 1.58 10.14 -0.09
CA ASN A 116 0.92 8.89 -0.44
C ASN A 116 1.91 7.95 -1.18
N CYS A 117 1.99 6.67 -0.82
CA CYS A 117 2.88 5.69 -1.45
C CYS A 117 2.36 5.22 -2.82
N ARG A 118 2.34 6.11 -3.81
CA ARG A 118 1.78 5.86 -5.14
C ARG A 118 2.73 6.36 -6.23
N ALA A 119 2.73 5.67 -7.37
CA ALA A 119 3.45 6.09 -8.56
C ALA A 119 4.93 6.34 -8.26
N SER A 120 5.48 7.49 -8.68
CA SER A 120 6.88 7.88 -8.39
C SER A 120 7.28 7.81 -6.91
N ALA A 121 6.35 8.01 -5.98
CA ALA A 121 6.64 7.94 -4.54
C ALA A 121 7.03 6.50 -4.12
N LYS A 122 6.54 5.48 -4.83
CA LYS A 122 6.96 4.10 -4.59
C LYS A 122 8.42 3.89 -4.94
N VAL A 123 8.86 4.42 -6.08
CA VAL A 123 10.25 4.32 -6.55
C VAL A 123 11.18 5.09 -5.62
N ARG A 124 10.86 6.35 -5.30
CA ARG A 124 11.65 7.15 -4.36
C ARG A 124 11.87 6.46 -3.02
N ARG A 125 10.81 5.89 -2.43
CA ARG A 125 10.92 5.18 -1.15
C ARG A 125 11.73 3.89 -1.23
N LEU A 126 11.69 3.22 -2.38
CA LEU A 126 12.53 2.05 -2.62
C LEU A 126 14.01 2.46 -2.71
N GLU A 127 14.30 3.55 -3.42
CA GLU A 127 15.64 4.17 -3.50
C GLU A 127 16.13 4.66 -2.14
N GLU A 128 15.27 5.28 -1.32
CA GLU A 128 15.62 5.70 0.04
C GLU A 128 15.96 4.51 0.95
N LEU A 129 15.31 3.37 0.73
CA LEU A 129 15.54 2.15 1.52
C LEU A 129 16.80 1.40 1.08
N LEU A 130 17.05 1.28 -0.22
CA LEU A 130 18.09 0.41 -0.78
C LEU A 130 19.32 1.17 -1.31
N GLY A 131 19.18 2.47 -1.58
CA GLY A 131 20.16 3.22 -2.36
C GLY A 131 19.97 3.04 -3.86
N PRO A 132 21.05 3.19 -4.67
CA PRO A 132 20.96 3.14 -6.14
C PRO A 132 20.40 1.79 -6.64
N LEU A 133 19.25 1.81 -7.32
CA LEU A 133 18.52 0.59 -7.67
C LEU A 133 19.20 -0.28 -8.72
N HIS A 134 20.06 0.30 -9.56
CA HIS A 134 20.82 -0.43 -10.59
C HIS A 134 21.80 -1.48 -10.02
N GLN A 135 21.96 -1.54 -8.70
CA GLN A 135 22.78 -2.54 -8.00
C GLN A 135 22.00 -3.83 -7.71
N TYR A 136 20.70 -3.86 -7.99
CA TYR A 136 19.79 -4.95 -7.66
C TYR A 136 19.10 -5.47 -8.91
N GLU A 137 18.85 -6.77 -8.93
CA GLU A 137 17.88 -7.38 -9.86
C GLU A 137 16.49 -7.33 -9.21
N ILE A 138 15.55 -6.64 -9.84
CA ILE A 138 14.25 -6.30 -9.25
C ILE A 138 13.15 -7.08 -9.94
N HIS A 139 12.40 -7.86 -9.15
CA HIS A 139 11.10 -8.39 -9.54
C HIS A 139 9.98 -7.51 -8.98
N ALA A 140 9.14 -6.95 -9.85
CA ALA A 140 8.04 -6.09 -9.43
C ALA A 140 6.68 -6.64 -9.87
N TYR A 141 5.72 -6.60 -8.94
CA TYR A 141 4.36 -7.07 -9.14
C TYR A 141 3.39 -5.92 -8.87
N GLY A 142 2.57 -5.58 -9.87
CA GLY A 142 1.63 -4.46 -9.79
C GLY A 142 0.28 -4.80 -10.41
N ASP A 143 -0.75 -4.04 -10.10
CA ASP A 143 -2.09 -4.31 -10.65
C ASP A 143 -2.91 -3.04 -10.97
N SER A 144 -2.30 -1.87 -10.76
CA SER A 144 -2.89 -0.57 -11.00
C SER A 144 -1.91 0.39 -11.69
N ASP A 145 -2.43 1.50 -12.22
CA ASP A 145 -1.58 2.56 -12.79
C ASP A 145 -0.64 3.20 -11.77
N GLY A 146 -0.91 3.03 -10.47
CA GLY A 146 -0.02 3.52 -9.40
C GLY A 146 1.24 2.67 -9.22
N ASP A 147 1.40 1.60 -10.01
CA ASP A 147 2.54 0.68 -10.00
C ASP A 147 3.38 0.83 -11.27
N ALA A 148 2.97 1.67 -12.22
CA ALA A 148 3.58 1.76 -13.55
C ALA A 148 5.06 2.10 -13.49
N GLU A 149 5.44 3.09 -12.68
CA GLU A 149 6.84 3.50 -12.52
C GLU A 149 7.67 2.42 -11.84
N MET A 150 7.12 1.72 -10.83
CA MET A 150 7.80 0.60 -10.17
C MET A 150 8.05 -0.56 -11.13
N LEU A 151 7.08 -0.88 -11.99
CA LEU A 151 7.24 -1.91 -13.02
C LEU A 151 8.24 -1.46 -14.09
N ALA A 152 8.25 -0.19 -14.47
CA ALA A 152 9.14 0.32 -15.50
C ALA A 152 10.63 0.27 -15.11
N ILE A 153 10.95 0.37 -13.82
CA ILE A 153 12.33 0.31 -13.31
C ILE A 153 12.80 -1.11 -12.97
N SER A 154 11.93 -2.12 -13.05
CA SER A 154 12.24 -3.49 -12.64
C SER A 154 12.73 -4.34 -13.81
N ASP A 155 13.65 -5.26 -13.55
CA ASP A 155 14.14 -6.23 -14.55
C ASP A 155 13.06 -7.26 -14.92
N HIS A 156 12.23 -7.63 -13.95
CA HIS A 156 11.14 -8.61 -14.13
C HIS A 156 9.77 -8.01 -13.75
N PRO A 157 9.16 -7.20 -14.64
CA PRO A 157 7.86 -6.60 -14.40
C PRO A 157 6.71 -7.58 -14.65
N ALA A 158 5.76 -7.63 -13.72
CA ALA A 158 4.54 -8.41 -13.87
C ALA A 158 3.29 -7.60 -13.52
N PHE A 159 2.52 -7.22 -14.55
CA PHE A 159 1.26 -6.51 -14.37
C PHE A 159 0.06 -7.48 -14.34
N LYS A 160 -0.67 -7.47 -13.22
CA LYS A 160 -1.84 -8.32 -12.96
C LYS A 160 -1.61 -9.83 -13.16
N PRO A 161 -0.45 -10.41 -12.81
CA PRO A 161 -0.10 -11.79 -13.18
C PRO A 161 -0.97 -12.85 -12.48
N PHE A 162 -1.57 -12.50 -11.34
CA PHE A 162 -2.38 -13.42 -10.55
C PHE A 162 -3.87 -13.29 -10.84
N ARG A 163 -4.30 -12.54 -11.86
CA ARG A 163 -5.71 -12.53 -12.29
C ARG A 163 -5.96 -13.81 -13.08
N LYS A 164 -7.11 -14.46 -12.87
CA LYS A 164 -7.52 -15.56 -13.76
C LYS A 164 -7.59 -14.99 -15.18
N ALA A 165 -7.06 -15.74 -16.15
CA ALA A 165 -7.32 -15.45 -17.55
C ALA A 165 -8.85 -15.39 -17.73
N ARG A 166 -9.31 -14.36 -18.44
CA ARG A 166 -10.73 -14.24 -18.81
C ARG A 166 -11.08 -15.27 -19.86
#